data_AF-A0A527TN11-F1
#
_entry.id   AF-A0A527TN11-F1
#
_cell.length_a   1.000
_cell.length_b   1.000
_cell.length_c   1.000
_cell.angle_alpha   90.00
_cell.angle_beta   90.00
_cell.angle_gamma   90.00
#
_symmetry.space_group_name_H-M   'P 1'
#
loop_
_entity.id
_entity.type
_entity.pdbx_description
1 polymer ?
#
loop_
_entity_poly.entity_id
_entity_poly.type
_entity_poly.pdbx_seq_one_letter_code
_entity_poly.pdbx_strand_id
1 'polypeptide(L)' 'DYIKAVQLMGASPVRIVLRHIMPLCISSLIIRVTLDMAGIILTAAGLGFLGLGAQPPLPEWGAMIASGRRFI' A
#
# COMPACT_ATOMS: atom_id res chain seq x y z
N ASP A 1 16.15 -23.18 -10.60
CA ASP A 1 15.64 -24.49 -11.06
C ASP A 1 14.15 -24.72 -10.88
N TYR A 2 13.53 -24.36 -9.75
CA TYR A 2 12.08 -24.55 -9.53
C TYR A 2 11.18 -23.94 -10.62
N ILE A 3 11.37 -22.66 -10.98
CA ILE A 3 10.56 -22.01 -12.03
C ILE A 3 10.79 -22.66 -13.41
N LYS A 4 12.03 -23.04 -13.74
CA LYS A 4 12.35 -23.72 -15.00
C LYS A 4 11.64 -25.08 -15.09
N ALA A 5 11.59 -25.84 -13.99
CA ALA A 5 10.84 -27.10 -13.94
C ALA A 5 9.33 -26.89 -14.17
N VAL A 6 8.75 -25.82 -13.60
CA VAL A 6 7.32 -25.50 -13.79
C VAL A 6 7.02 -25.02 -15.22
N GLN A 7 7.96 -24.30 -15.86
CA GLN A 7 7.86 -23.95 -17.28
C GLN A 7 7.93 -25.18 -18.19
N LEU A 8 8.82 -26.13 -17.90
CA LEU A 8 8.91 -27.40 -18.63
C LEU A 8 7.64 -28.25 -18.52
N MET A 9 6.87 -28.09 -17.45
CA MET A 9 5.53 -28.68 -17.29
C MET A 9 4.42 -27.94 -18.06
N GLY A 10 4.77 -26.97 -18.92
CA GLY A 10 3.83 -26.25 -19.78
C GLY A 10 3.04 -25.15 -19.06
N ALA A 11 3.47 -24.69 -17.88
CA ALA A 11 2.81 -23.61 -17.18
C ALA A 11 3.09 -22.25 -17.85
N SER A 12 2.04 -21.44 -18.03
CA SER A 12 2.19 -20.07 -18.52
C SER A 12 2.90 -19.17 -17.49
N PRO A 13 3.63 -18.13 -17.92
CA PRO A 13 4.32 -17.20 -17.02
C PRO A 13 3.40 -16.60 -15.95
N VAL A 14 2.16 -16.26 -16.32
CA VAL A 14 1.15 -15.71 -15.40
C VAL A 14 0.77 -16.72 -14.32
N ARG A 15 0.61 -18.00 -14.68
CA ARG A 15 0.29 -19.07 -13.72
C ARG A 15 1.44 -19.29 -12.73
N ILE A 16 2.68 -19.19 -13.19
CA ILE A 16 3.86 -19.31 -12.33
C ILE A 16 3.87 -18.17 -11.31
N VAL A 17 3.70 -16.93 -11.77
CA VAL A 17 3.70 -15.75 -10.88
C VAL A 17 2.59 -15.86 -9.84
N LEU A 18 1.34 -16.06 -10.26
CA LEU A 18 0.20 -16.03 -9.33
C LEU A 18 0.14 -17.23 -8.39
N ARG A 19 0.52 -18.42 -8.84
CA ARG A 19 0.34 -19.65 -8.05
C ARG A 19 1.59 -20.10 -7.31
N HIS A 20 2.77 -19.65 -7.72
CA HIS A 20 4.04 -20.13 -7.17
C HIS A 20 4.86 -19.01 -6.51
N ILE A 21 4.92 -17.82 -7.12
CA ILE A 21 5.74 -16.71 -6.62
C ILE A 21 4.94 -15.83 -5.65
N MET A 22 3.72 -15.44 -6.02
CA MET A 22 2.86 -14.57 -5.22
C MET A 22 2.64 -15.10 -3.78
N PRO A 23 2.22 -16.36 -3.54
CA PRO A 23 2.04 -16.87 -2.18
C PRO A 23 3.35 -16.96 -1.38
N LEU A 24 4.51 -17.08 -2.05
CA LEU A 24 5.81 -17.14 -1.38
C LEU A 24 6.20 -15.76 -0.79
N CYS A 25 5.91 -14.70 -1.53
CA CYS A 25 6.31 -13.34 -1.15
C CYS A 25 5.23 -12.57 -0.38
N ILE A 26 3.97 -13.02 -0.38
CA ILE A 26 2.84 -12.28 0.21
C ILE A 26 3.03 -12.02 1.72
N SER A 27 3.56 -12.98 2.46
CA SER A 27 3.80 -12.82 3.90
C SER A 27 4.82 -11.72 4.19
N SER A 28 5.92 -11.67 3.43
CA SER A 28 6.92 -10.62 3.55
C SER A 28 6.38 -9.26 3.08
N LEU A 29 5.56 -9.27 2.03
CA LEU A 29 4.93 -8.07 1.49
C LEU A 29 3.98 -7.44 2.52
N ILE A 30 3.17 -8.25 3.21
CA ILE A 30 2.27 -7.76 4.27
C ILE A 30 3.07 -7.06 5.38
N ILE A 31 4.15 -7.68 5.86
CA ILE A 31 5.00 -7.11 6.91
C ILE A 31 5.61 -5.78 6.45
N ARG A 32 6.15 -5.73 5.22
CA ARG A 32 6.70 -4.49 4.66
C ARG A 32 5.64 -3.39 4.55
N VAL A 33 4.47 -3.72 4.01
CA VAL A 33 3.35 -2.76 3.92
C VAL A 33 2.99 -2.23 5.30
N THR A 34 2.92 -3.07 6.33
CA THR A 34 2.63 -2.60 7.70
C THR A 34 3.72 -1.70 8.29
N LEU A 35 4.99 -1.94 7.97
CA LEU A 35 6.10 -1.09 8.40
C LEU A 35 6.09 0.25 7.66
N ASP A 36 5.80 0.23 6.36
CA ASP A 36 5.76 1.42 5.51
C ASP A 36 4.48 2.26 5.73
N MET A 37 3.42 1.67 6.30
CA MET A 37 2.15 2.35 6.60
C MET A 37 2.34 3.61 7.45
N ALA A 38 3.28 3.61 8.40
CA ALA A 38 3.56 4.79 9.22
C ALA A 38 4.03 5.98 8.37
N GLY A 39 4.90 5.74 7.38
CA GLY A 39 5.37 6.77 6.45
C GLY A 39 4.27 7.23 5.50
N ILE A 40 3.45 6.30 5.02
CA ILE A 40 2.28 6.60 4.17
C ILE A 40 1.28 7.50 4.92
N ILE A 41 1.00 7.19 6.18
CA ILE A 41 0.10 8.00 7.01
C ILE A 41 0.69 9.40 7.25
N LEU A 42 1.98 9.49 7.60
CA LEU A 42 2.62 10.78 7.84
C LEU A 42 2.63 11.66 6.59
N THR A 43 2.92 11.07 5.42
CA THR A 43 2.89 11.79 4.14
C THR A 43 1.48 12.19 3.74
N ALA A 44 0.49 11.32 3.90
CA ALA A 44 -0.92 11.65 3.66
C ALA A 44 -1.43 12.77 4.59
N ALA A 45 -1.08 12.72 5.88
CA ALA A 45 -1.41 13.76 6.85
C ALA A 45 -0.70 15.09 6.54
N GLY A 46 0.56 15.04 6.08
CA GLY A 46 1.31 16.21 5.63
C GLY A 46 0.67 16.86 4.40
N LEU A 47 0.26 16.06 3.41
CA LEU A 47 -0.45 16.55 2.22
C LEU A 47 -1.83 17.14 2.57
N GLY A 48 -2.59 16.49 3.48
CA GLY A 48 -3.85 17.02 3.99
C GLY A 48 -3.69 18.31 4.78
N PHE A 49 -2.63 18.44 5.59
CA PHE A 49 -2.29 19.68 6.29
C PHE A 49 -1.94 20.83 5.33
N LEU A 50 -1.28 20.53 4.20
CA LEU A 50 -0.97 21.49 3.14
C LEU A 50 -2.17 21.81 2.22
N GLY A 51 -3.32 21.16 2.41
CA GLY A 51 -4.52 21.37 1.59
C GLY A 51 -4.52 20.67 0.23
N LEU A 52 -3.56 19.77 -0.01
CA LEU A 52 -3.50 18.88 -1.19
C LEU A 52 -4.11 17.49 -0.89
N GLY A 53 -4.81 17.38 0.25
CA GLY A 53 -5.56 16.20 0.65
C GLY A 53 -6.91 16.08 -0.04
N ALA A 54 -7.71 15.11 0.40
CA ALA A 54 -9.06 14.92 -0.12
C ALA A 54 -9.93 16.16 0.16
N GLN A 55 -10.33 16.86 -0.91
CA GLN A 55 -11.21 18.02 -0.78
C GLN A 55 -12.57 17.62 -0.17
N PRO A 56 -13.17 18.49 0.68
CA PRO A 56 -14.52 18.24 1.20
C PRO A 56 -15.47 17.98 0.04
N PRO A 57 -16.30 16.92 0.06
CA PRO A 57 -17.01 16.31 1.21
C PRO A 57 -16.44 14.99 1.76
N LEU A 58 -15.26 14.54 1.32
CA LEU A 58 -14.66 13.30 1.85
C LEU A 58 -13.98 13.56 3.21
N PRO A 59 -14.28 12.80 4.28
CA PRO A 59 -13.66 13.02 5.58
C PRO A 59 -12.19 12.58 5.54
N GLU A 60 -11.28 13.54 5.61
CA GLU A 60 -9.85 13.29 5.80
C GLU A 60 -9.38 13.71 7.20
N TRP A 61 -8.71 12.78 7.90
CA TRP A 61 -8.27 12.98 9.28
C TRP A 61 -7.29 14.18 9.42
N GLY A 62 -6.47 14.44 8.38
CA GLY A 62 -5.51 15.54 8.36
C GLY A 62 -6.15 16.94 8.32
N ALA A 63 -7.13 17.16 7.44
CA ALA A 63 -7.85 18.44 7.39
C ALA A 63 -8.75 18.67 8.61
N MET A 64 -9.30 17.61 9.19
CA MET A 64 -10.07 17.72 10.44
C MET A 64 -9.19 18.25 11.59
N ILE A 65 -7.98 17.73 11.78
CA ILE A 65 -7.02 18.24 12.78
C ILE A 65 -6.62 19.70 12.48
N ALA A 66 -6.38 20.04 11.20
CA ALA A 66 -6.02 21.40 10.80
C ALA A 66 -7.16 22.40 11.09
N SER A 67 -8.42 22.01 10.85
CA SER A 67 -9.60 22.85 11.14
C SER A 67 -9.80 23.08 12.63
N GLY A 68 -9.53 22.07 13.48
CA GLY A 68 -9.59 22.21 14.94
C GLY A 68 -8.58 23.21 15.52
N ARG A 69 -7.42 23.37 14.88
CA ARG A 69 -6.39 24.36 15.29
C ARG A 69 -6.83 25.82 15.06
N ARG A 70 -7.84 26.07 14.22
CA ARG A 70 -8.40 27.41 13.96
C ARG A 70 -9.43 27.84 15.00
N PHE A 71 -9.87 26.93 15.88
CA PHE A 71 -10.86 27.16 16.93
C PHE A 71 -10.26 27.37 18.32
N ILE A 72 -8.94 27.24 18.47
CA ILE A 72 -8.14 27.66 19.64
C ILE A 72 -7.40 28.93 19.25
#